data_AF-A0A2U3E4G3-F1
#
_entry.id   AF-A0A2U3E4G3-F1
#
_cell.length_a   1.000
_cell.length_b   1.000
_cell.length_c   1.000
_cell.angle_alpha   90.00
_cell.angle_beta   90.00
_cell.angle_gamma   90.00
#
_symmetry.space_group_name_H-M   'P 1'
#
loop_
_entity.id
_entity.type
_entity.pdbx_description
1 polymer ?
#
loop_
_entity_poly.entity_id
_entity_poly.type
_entity_poly.pdbx_seq_one_letter_code
_entity_poly.pdbx_strand_id
1 'polypeptide(L)'
;MIDSSSSFVASSIPLLHNAVKSVIFKAAELLMALFVLKGLSFVASRSSQFTSYLMFSEDYIQRFLFFRSRGVSRAGVIVLLFTILHLLASLYGTLLWALDSPGYIFNKSNTTVAEYQHLRKADPPYIVQLHLDREKLKSTEQSLAQVVGSDLFKPGLNYTLTGEVRRGTPQALAPTRQHEVGARIWLDSDGFSVSADSAVMIPNVTAGGPEFPLCIYYGQRSMNWNCTFNNTFSLTMFQRVVGKPEVHWDDQSDLNLGSTYVNPNRVDNIWASFGGGGGSATMMQVFTVTKGKRRHTFVEFALKATMLTRAGVPFALQEVQDLVRRTAGTEETERNNPILGRIVGGMMNAQSQHLSYQFGFNAVDNANLSVVQSNWAYFTATNTNSGEDLYSVISLTSTNITLIRSETVDSSLTPFEGCDNGQFQNEGFGGRVTQTDCATPKIDTNSTGFLGQVDTAAVLITYGLGSGRSNVSFESLDDTILSWIWNTSTTIESLLIGRGYAVSVDPALVSITVDKLVVAMSSLQLLLSILAAVLGLAAWGFLATWVPAPWSNTFLSSLLHSLSEQRGSTSKPGYVVKPPNIEWSTGAERTIITVSGDAIVLQGSEMVRLDPGKGGRGSQDERSHEQNSDE
;
A
#
# COMPACT_ATOMS: atom_id res chain seq x y z
N MET A 1 2.93 -20.28 8.93
CA MET A 1 4.20 -19.67 8.47
C MET A 1 5.24 -20.01 9.51
N ILE A 2 6.34 -20.68 9.16
CA ILE A 2 7.43 -20.96 10.12
C ILE A 2 8.27 -19.70 10.18
N ASP A 3 7.96 -18.80 11.13
CA ASP A 3 8.80 -17.63 11.38
C ASP A 3 10.13 -18.09 11.96
N SER A 4 11.18 -17.95 11.16
CA SER A 4 12.56 -18.17 11.59
C SER A 4 13.03 -16.95 12.37
N SER A 5 13.39 -17.12 13.64
CA SER A 5 13.95 -16.05 14.48
C SER A 5 15.36 -15.62 14.07
N SER A 6 16.05 -16.40 13.23
CA SER A 6 17.40 -16.09 12.74
C SER A 6 17.35 -15.40 11.37
N SER A 7 17.92 -14.20 11.29
CA SER A 7 18.09 -13.43 10.05
C SER A 7 18.96 -14.13 9.00
N PHE A 8 19.76 -15.11 9.43
CA PHE A 8 20.62 -15.90 8.56
C PHE A 8 19.86 -16.98 7.78
N VAL A 9 18.82 -17.54 8.38
CA VAL A 9 17.98 -18.60 7.79
C VAL A 9 16.75 -17.99 7.10
N ALA A 10 16.25 -16.86 7.60
CA ALA A 10 15.13 -16.16 7.00
C ALA A 10 15.48 -15.61 5.60
N SER A 11 14.57 -15.81 4.65
CA SER A 11 14.68 -15.20 3.31
C SER A 11 14.61 -13.67 3.43
N SER A 12 15.67 -12.97 3.00
CA SER A 12 15.80 -11.51 3.17
C SER A 12 16.32 -10.80 1.91
N ILE A 13 16.95 -11.54 0.99
CA ILE A 13 17.53 -10.98 -0.23
C ILE A 13 16.49 -11.10 -1.37
N PRO A 14 15.96 -9.98 -1.90
CA PRO A 14 14.97 -10.03 -2.96
C PRO A 14 15.56 -10.53 -4.28
N LEU A 15 14.82 -11.39 -4.98
CA LEU A 15 15.08 -11.88 -6.32
C LEU A 15 13.89 -11.54 -7.23
N LEU A 16 14.15 -11.21 -8.49
CA LEU A 16 13.11 -10.78 -9.42
C LEU A 16 12.10 -11.89 -9.76
N HIS A 17 12.56 -13.15 -9.84
CA HIS A 17 11.74 -14.29 -10.26
C HIS A 17 12.24 -15.61 -9.66
N ASN A 18 11.31 -16.56 -9.44
CA ASN A 18 11.62 -17.95 -9.06
C ASN A 18 12.54 -18.65 -10.07
N ALA A 19 12.49 -18.26 -11.35
CA ALA A 19 13.38 -18.78 -12.38
C ALA A 19 14.86 -18.50 -12.08
N VAL A 20 15.18 -17.28 -11.62
CA VAL A 20 16.55 -16.91 -11.26
C VAL A 20 17.05 -17.76 -10.10
N LYS A 21 16.21 -17.93 -9.07
CA LYS A 21 16.49 -18.80 -7.92
C LYS A 21 16.74 -20.25 -8.35
N SER A 22 15.92 -20.77 -9.26
CA SER A 22 16.05 -22.13 -9.80
C SER A 22 17.36 -22.33 -10.57
N VAL A 23 17.76 -21.35 -11.40
CA VAL A 23 19.04 -21.40 -12.14
C VAL A 23 20.22 -21.42 -11.18
N ILE A 24 20.22 -20.58 -10.14
CA ILE A 24 21.28 -20.55 -9.12
C ILE A 24 21.38 -21.90 -8.41
N PHE A 25 20.25 -22.47 -7.97
CA PHE A 25 20.25 -23.74 -7.24
C PHE A 25 20.67 -24.91 -8.14
N LYS A 26 20.29 -24.90 -9.42
CA LYS A 26 20.76 -25.91 -10.39
C LYS A 26 22.24 -25.77 -10.72
N ALA A 27 22.77 -24.55 -10.82
CA ALA A 27 24.21 -24.35 -10.97
C ALA A 27 24.97 -24.87 -9.74
N ALA A 28 24.47 -24.60 -8.54
CA ALA A 28 25.07 -25.10 -7.30
C ALA A 28 25.02 -26.63 -7.20
N GLU A 29 23.90 -27.26 -7.60
CA GLU A 29 23.76 -28.73 -7.69
C GLU A 29 24.80 -29.35 -8.63
N LEU A 30 24.97 -28.78 -9.83
CA LEU A 30 25.95 -29.24 -10.80
C LEU A 30 27.39 -29.09 -10.27
N LEU A 31 27.71 -27.94 -9.65
CA LEU A 31 29.03 -27.68 -9.08
C LEU A 31 29.33 -28.59 -7.89
N MET A 32 28.33 -28.92 -7.08
CA MET A 32 28.48 -29.89 -5.99
C MET A 32 28.68 -31.31 -6.51
N ALA A 33 27.97 -31.71 -7.57
CA ALA A 33 28.17 -33.00 -8.23
C ALA A 33 29.59 -33.10 -8.85
N LEU A 34 30.08 -32.00 -9.43
CA LEU A 34 31.43 -31.87 -9.95
C LEU A 34 32.48 -31.95 -8.84
N PHE A 35 32.24 -31.32 -7.69
CA PHE A 35 33.09 -31.46 -6.50
C PHE A 35 33.21 -32.93 -6.07
N VAL A 36 32.09 -33.65 -5.96
CA VAL A 36 32.11 -35.07 -5.57
C VAL A 36 32.88 -35.91 -6.59
N LEU A 37 32.64 -35.72 -7.89
CA LEU A 37 33.32 -36.44 -8.96
C LEU A 37 34.83 -36.19 -8.91
N LYS A 38 35.26 -34.93 -8.93
CA LYS A 38 36.68 -34.56 -8.99
C LYS A 38 37.40 -34.85 -7.68
N GLY A 39 36.75 -34.62 -6.54
CA GLY A 39 37.26 -34.96 -5.21
C GLY A 39 37.53 -36.46 -5.05
N LEU A 40 36.58 -37.32 -5.45
CA LEU A 40 36.78 -38.76 -5.37
C LEU A 40 37.71 -39.30 -6.45
N SER A 41 37.83 -38.62 -7.59
CA SER A 41 38.87 -38.92 -8.59
C SER A 41 40.27 -38.71 -8.03
N PHE A 42 40.47 -37.65 -7.24
CA PHE A 42 41.73 -37.39 -6.53
C PHE A 42 42.03 -38.47 -5.47
N VAL A 43 41.01 -38.92 -4.72
CA VAL A 43 41.18 -40.01 -3.74
C VAL A 43 41.53 -41.33 -4.44
N ALA A 44 40.88 -41.63 -5.56
CA ALA A 44 41.15 -42.81 -6.37
C ALA A 44 42.58 -42.79 -6.95
N SER A 45 43.06 -41.63 -7.40
CA SER A 45 44.42 -41.48 -7.93
C SER A 45 45.49 -41.67 -6.85
N ARG A 46 45.28 -41.12 -5.65
CA ARG A 46 46.20 -41.32 -4.51
C ARG A 46 46.21 -42.76 -4.01
N SER A 47 45.13 -43.49 -4.22
CA SER A 47 45.00 -44.91 -3.84
C SER A 47 45.39 -45.87 -4.96
N SER A 48 45.84 -45.36 -6.12
CA SER A 48 46.16 -46.13 -7.34
C SER A 48 45.03 -47.07 -7.80
N GLN A 49 43.77 -46.69 -7.58
CA GLN A 49 42.59 -47.51 -7.94
C GLN A 49 41.95 -47.03 -9.25
N PHE A 50 42.62 -47.30 -10.38
CA PHE A 50 42.19 -46.77 -11.68
C PHE A 50 40.85 -47.34 -12.13
N THR A 51 40.62 -48.64 -11.88
CA THR A 51 39.33 -49.28 -12.18
C THR A 51 38.18 -48.66 -11.40
N SER A 52 38.38 -48.24 -10.15
CA SER A 52 37.34 -47.54 -9.36
C SER A 52 36.99 -46.19 -9.96
N TYR A 53 37.98 -45.46 -10.49
CA TYR A 53 37.76 -44.20 -11.20
C TYR A 53 36.96 -44.41 -12.50
N LEU A 54 37.24 -45.48 -13.26
CA LEU A 54 36.45 -45.83 -14.45
C LEU A 54 35.00 -46.16 -14.11
N MET A 55 34.75 -46.79 -12.96
CA MET A 55 33.40 -47.10 -12.51
C MET A 55 32.56 -45.84 -12.20
N PHE A 56 33.16 -44.64 -12.11
CA PHE A 56 32.42 -43.40 -11.93
C PHE A 56 31.62 -42.98 -13.17
N SER A 57 32.01 -43.41 -14.37
CA SER A 57 31.25 -43.18 -15.62
C SER A 57 30.22 -44.26 -15.93
N GLU A 58 30.31 -45.41 -15.26
CA GLU A 58 29.40 -46.54 -15.48
C GLU A 58 28.03 -46.30 -14.82
N ASP A 59 27.02 -47.09 -15.20
CA ASP A 59 25.69 -46.99 -14.60
C ASP A 59 25.63 -47.51 -13.15
N TYR A 60 24.49 -47.30 -12.48
CA TYR A 60 24.29 -47.71 -11.08
C TYR A 60 24.34 -49.24 -10.88
N ILE A 61 23.90 -50.02 -11.88
CA ILE A 61 23.85 -51.49 -11.78
C ILE A 61 25.28 -52.03 -11.80
N GLN A 62 26.10 -51.54 -12.73
CA GLN A 62 27.50 -51.92 -12.87
C GLN A 62 28.34 -51.51 -11.66
N ARG A 63 28.10 -50.33 -11.09
CA ARG A 63 28.73 -49.90 -9.82
C ARG A 63 28.35 -50.82 -8.66
N PHE A 64 27.10 -51.25 -8.58
CA PHE A 64 26.61 -52.17 -7.56
C PHE A 64 27.24 -53.57 -7.71
N LEU A 65 27.30 -54.11 -8.94
CA LEU A 65 27.97 -55.38 -9.22
C LEU A 65 29.47 -55.31 -8.89
N PHE A 66 30.13 -54.20 -9.21
CA PHE A 66 31.53 -53.96 -8.87
C PHE A 66 31.73 -53.99 -7.35
N PHE A 67 30.90 -53.28 -6.58
CA PHE A 67 30.95 -53.31 -5.12
C PHE A 67 30.71 -54.72 -4.57
N ARG A 68 29.69 -55.44 -5.08
CA ARG A 68 29.39 -56.82 -4.66
C ARG A 68 30.56 -57.76 -4.92
N SER A 69 31.27 -57.59 -6.03
CA SER A 69 32.44 -58.42 -6.39
C SER A 69 33.68 -58.12 -5.55
N ARG A 70 33.88 -56.85 -5.14
CA ARG A 70 35.10 -56.37 -4.47
C ARG A 70 34.93 -56.17 -2.95
N GLY A 71 33.70 -56.23 -2.43
CA GLY A 71 33.37 -56.06 -1.01
C GLY A 71 33.87 -54.74 -0.40
N VAL A 72 34.24 -54.76 0.89
CA VAL A 72 34.78 -53.61 1.66
C VAL A 72 36.27 -53.33 1.34
N SER A 73 36.74 -53.71 0.16
CA SER A 73 38.07 -53.33 -0.29
C SER A 73 38.16 -51.82 -0.57
N ARG A 74 39.38 -51.26 -0.56
CA ARG A 74 39.61 -49.83 -0.86
C ARG A 74 38.94 -49.42 -2.18
N ALA A 75 39.03 -50.27 -3.21
CA ALA A 75 38.40 -50.06 -4.51
C ALA A 75 36.86 -50.04 -4.45
N GLY A 76 36.26 -50.97 -3.69
CA GLY A 76 34.81 -51.05 -3.51
C GLY A 76 34.26 -49.88 -2.70
N VAL A 77 34.94 -49.48 -1.62
CA VAL A 77 34.54 -48.36 -0.76
C VAL A 77 34.54 -47.03 -1.52
N ILE A 78 35.53 -46.79 -2.39
CA ILE A 78 35.59 -45.57 -3.22
C ILE A 78 34.38 -45.47 -4.16
N VAL A 79 34.00 -46.58 -4.82
CA VAL A 79 32.85 -46.61 -5.75
C VAL A 79 31.53 -46.49 -5.00
N LEU A 80 31.40 -47.11 -3.82
CA LEU A 80 30.22 -46.97 -2.96
C LEU A 80 30.05 -45.53 -2.48
N LEU A 81 31.13 -44.91 -1.97
CA LEU A 81 31.12 -43.53 -1.49
C LEU A 81 30.78 -42.55 -2.62
N PHE A 82 31.35 -42.75 -3.82
CA PHE A 82 30.98 -41.97 -5.00
C PHE A 82 29.51 -42.11 -5.34
N THR A 83 28.98 -43.33 -5.36
CA THR A 83 27.58 -43.58 -5.72
C THR A 83 26.62 -42.87 -4.75
N ILE A 84 26.89 -42.92 -3.44
CA ILE A 84 26.08 -42.26 -2.42
C ILE A 84 26.21 -40.74 -2.49
N LEU A 85 27.44 -40.21 -2.49
CA LEU A 85 27.67 -38.77 -2.48
C LEU A 85 27.23 -38.09 -3.77
N HIS A 86 27.35 -38.77 -4.92
CA HIS A 86 26.91 -38.23 -6.20
C HIS A 86 25.38 -38.18 -6.28
N LEU A 87 24.69 -39.16 -5.70
CA LEU A 87 23.23 -39.14 -5.55
C LEU A 87 22.78 -38.02 -4.59
N LEU A 88 23.48 -37.83 -3.47
CA LEU A 88 23.18 -36.73 -2.55
C LEU A 88 23.46 -35.36 -3.18
N ALA A 89 24.53 -35.26 -3.98
CA ALA A 89 24.85 -34.04 -4.70
C ALA A 89 23.80 -33.68 -5.77
N SER A 90 23.17 -34.67 -6.44
CA SER A 90 22.06 -34.41 -7.36
C SER A 90 20.76 -33.98 -6.65
N LEU A 91 20.65 -34.20 -5.34
CA LEU A 91 19.55 -33.69 -4.50
C LEU A 91 19.86 -32.33 -3.86
N TYR A 92 21.06 -31.79 -4.07
CA TYR A 92 21.52 -30.56 -3.42
C TYR A 92 20.65 -29.33 -3.75
N GLY A 93 20.24 -29.19 -5.02
CA GLY A 93 19.32 -28.12 -5.41
C GLY A 93 17.98 -28.20 -4.68
N THR A 94 17.46 -29.41 -4.49
CA THR A 94 16.24 -29.67 -3.73
C THR A 94 16.41 -29.34 -2.24
N LEU A 95 17.59 -29.60 -1.66
CA LEU A 95 17.90 -29.20 -0.28
C LEU A 95 17.89 -27.67 -0.11
N LEU A 96 18.43 -26.93 -1.08
CA LEU A 96 18.39 -25.46 -1.06
C LEU A 96 16.95 -24.92 -1.11
N TRP A 97 16.08 -25.57 -1.89
CA TRP A 97 14.64 -25.29 -1.89
C TRP A 97 13.96 -25.68 -0.56
N ALA A 98 14.36 -26.78 0.07
CA ALA A 98 13.80 -27.21 1.35
C ALA A 98 14.17 -26.28 2.52
N LEU A 99 15.30 -25.56 2.42
CA LEU A 99 15.73 -24.54 3.38
C LEU A 99 15.03 -23.18 3.20
N ASP A 100 14.02 -23.11 2.33
CA ASP A 100 13.33 -21.87 2.00
C ASP A 100 12.25 -21.52 3.04
N SER A 101 12.51 -20.51 3.87
CA SER A 101 11.52 -20.00 4.82
C SER A 101 11.70 -18.50 5.04
N PRO A 102 10.69 -17.64 4.77
CA PRO A 102 9.39 -17.90 4.12
C PRO A 102 9.44 -17.99 2.59
N GLY A 103 10.61 -17.82 1.96
CA GLY A 103 10.79 -17.89 0.50
C GLY A 103 10.30 -16.69 -0.29
N TYR A 104 9.48 -15.85 0.34
CA TYR A 104 8.97 -14.60 -0.21
C TYR A 104 8.98 -13.51 0.84
N ILE A 105 9.20 -12.27 0.42
CA ILE A 105 9.09 -11.09 1.28
C ILE A 105 8.13 -10.08 0.66
N PHE A 106 7.49 -9.28 1.50
CA PHE A 106 6.75 -8.12 1.02
C PHE A 106 7.74 -7.00 0.70
N ASN A 107 7.74 -6.56 -0.55
CA ASN A 107 8.44 -5.38 -0.99
C ASN A 107 7.43 -4.24 -1.20
N LYS A 108 7.68 -3.12 -0.54
CA LYS A 108 6.86 -1.92 -0.66
C LYS A 108 7.19 -1.21 -1.96
N SER A 109 6.18 -0.95 -2.77
CA SER A 109 6.32 -0.13 -3.98
C SER A 109 5.33 1.03 -3.96
N ASN A 110 5.81 2.23 -4.24
CA ASN A 110 4.97 3.42 -4.39
C ASN A 110 4.42 3.46 -5.82
N THR A 111 3.12 3.70 -5.94
CA THR A 111 2.35 3.62 -7.17
C THR A 111 1.15 4.55 -7.08
N THR A 112 0.48 4.82 -8.19
CA THR A 112 -0.77 5.60 -8.18
C THR A 112 -2.00 4.70 -8.00
N VAL A 113 -3.12 5.27 -7.53
CA VAL A 113 -4.41 4.54 -7.47
C VAL A 113 -4.87 4.11 -8.86
N ALA A 114 -4.63 4.94 -9.89
CA ALA A 114 -5.02 4.66 -11.27
C ALA A 114 -4.41 3.36 -11.83
N GLU A 115 -3.18 2.99 -11.44
CA GLU A 115 -2.54 1.73 -11.87
C GLU A 115 -3.32 0.48 -11.42
N TYR A 116 -4.09 0.59 -10.34
CA TYR A 116 -4.88 -0.48 -9.76
C TYR A 116 -6.40 -0.31 -9.99
N GLN A 117 -6.80 0.48 -11.00
CA GLN A 117 -8.21 0.76 -11.30
C GLN A 117 -9.09 -0.50 -11.43
N HIS A 118 -8.55 -1.59 -11.98
CA HIS A 118 -9.26 -2.86 -12.15
C HIS A 118 -9.62 -3.56 -10.83
N LEU A 119 -8.88 -3.27 -9.74
CA LEU A 119 -9.14 -3.76 -8.39
C LEU A 119 -9.93 -2.77 -7.55
N ARG A 120 -10.17 -1.54 -8.01
CA ARG A 120 -10.95 -0.54 -7.27
C ARG A 120 -12.38 -1.04 -7.06
N LYS A 121 -12.94 -0.81 -5.87
CA LYS A 121 -14.39 -1.02 -5.66
C LYS A 121 -15.15 0.03 -6.47
N ALA A 122 -16.27 -0.37 -7.06
CA ALA A 122 -17.13 0.56 -7.81
C ALA A 122 -17.80 1.56 -6.87
N ASP A 123 -18.29 1.07 -5.72
CA ASP A 123 -18.97 1.86 -4.70
C ASP A 123 -18.24 1.68 -3.34
N PRO A 124 -17.09 2.33 -3.13
CA PRO A 124 -16.43 2.31 -1.83
C PRO A 124 -17.25 3.11 -0.80
N PRO A 125 -17.24 2.71 0.49
CA PRO A 125 -17.90 3.50 1.53
C PRO A 125 -17.24 4.89 1.64
N TYR A 126 -18.02 5.95 1.50
CA TYR A 126 -17.47 7.31 1.58
C TYR A 126 -17.25 7.77 3.03
N ILE A 127 -17.84 7.09 4.01
CA ILE A 127 -17.73 7.41 5.43
C ILE A 127 -16.80 6.42 6.13
N VAL A 128 -15.83 6.97 6.87
CA VAL A 128 -14.94 6.24 7.75
C VAL A 128 -15.18 6.71 9.17
N GLN A 129 -15.20 5.78 10.12
CA GLN A 129 -15.38 6.08 11.53
C GLN A 129 -14.10 5.77 12.29
N LEU A 130 -13.69 6.68 13.16
CA LEU A 130 -12.51 6.55 13.99
C LEU A 130 -12.88 6.71 15.46
N HIS A 131 -12.79 5.62 16.21
CA HIS A 131 -12.93 5.68 17.66
C HIS A 131 -11.60 6.03 18.30
N LEU A 132 -11.59 7.06 19.14
CA LEU A 132 -10.44 7.41 19.96
C LEU A 132 -10.60 6.87 21.38
N ASP A 133 -9.52 6.26 21.85
CA ASP A 133 -9.34 5.73 23.19
C ASP A 133 -8.00 6.26 23.70
N ARG A 134 -8.02 6.90 24.87
CA ARG A 134 -6.85 7.58 25.47
C ARG A 134 -5.65 6.65 25.58
N GLU A 135 -5.87 5.36 25.86
CA GLU A 135 -4.79 4.38 26.03
C GLU A 135 -4.21 3.87 24.70
N LYS A 136 -4.91 4.09 23.59
CA LYS A 136 -4.60 3.53 22.25
C LYS A 136 -4.30 4.57 21.20
N LEU A 137 -4.05 5.83 21.57
CA LEU A 137 -3.76 6.89 20.59
C LEU A 137 -2.57 6.54 19.67
N LYS A 138 -1.50 5.95 20.22
CA LYS A 138 -0.31 5.57 19.45
C LYS A 138 -0.59 4.46 18.42
N SER A 139 -1.36 3.44 18.78
CA SER A 139 -1.73 2.37 17.83
C SER A 139 -2.75 2.88 16.80
N THR A 140 -3.61 3.80 17.20
CA THR A 140 -4.55 4.48 16.29
C THR A 140 -3.80 5.29 15.24
N GLU A 141 -2.79 6.05 15.64
CA GLU A 141 -1.94 6.80 14.72
C GLU A 141 -1.21 5.89 13.72
N GLN A 142 -0.65 4.77 14.18
CA GLN A 142 0.04 3.80 13.31
C GLN A 142 -0.88 3.12 12.29
N SER A 143 -2.16 2.96 12.62
CA SER A 143 -3.16 2.32 11.75
C SER A 143 -3.99 3.32 10.94
N LEU A 144 -3.83 4.63 11.17
CA LEU A 144 -4.64 5.69 10.57
C LEU A 144 -4.69 5.61 9.04
N ALA A 145 -3.53 5.44 8.39
CA ALA A 145 -3.43 5.32 6.93
C ALA A 145 -4.21 4.12 6.38
N GLN A 146 -4.27 3.02 7.14
CA GLN A 146 -5.03 1.83 6.78
C GLN A 146 -6.52 2.02 7.05
N VAL A 147 -6.90 2.66 8.16
CA VAL A 147 -8.30 2.94 8.51
C VAL A 147 -8.92 3.91 7.51
N VAL A 148 -8.29 5.07 7.27
CA VAL A 148 -8.77 6.06 6.30
C VAL A 148 -8.68 5.53 4.87
N GLY A 149 -7.72 4.65 4.57
CA GLY A 149 -7.59 4.02 3.27
C GLY A 149 -8.53 2.84 3.05
N SER A 150 -9.22 2.32 4.07
CA SER A 150 -9.94 1.05 4.03
C SER A 150 -11.03 0.98 2.94
N ASP A 151 -11.26 -0.22 2.41
CA ASP A 151 -12.34 -0.50 1.45
C ASP A 151 -12.34 0.32 0.15
N LEU A 152 -11.21 0.89 -0.28
CA LEU A 152 -11.09 1.49 -1.62
C LEU A 152 -10.91 0.44 -2.73
N PHE A 153 -10.31 -0.70 -2.40
CA PHE A 153 -10.05 -1.79 -3.33
C PHE A 153 -10.73 -3.09 -2.91
N LYS A 154 -10.92 -4.00 -3.87
CA LYS A 154 -11.40 -5.37 -3.65
C LYS A 154 -10.37 -6.14 -2.79
N PRO A 155 -10.82 -7.16 -2.02
CA PRO A 155 -9.91 -8.00 -1.25
C PRO A 155 -8.79 -8.59 -2.11
N GLY A 156 -7.57 -8.68 -1.57
CA GLY A 156 -6.40 -9.25 -2.24
C GLY A 156 -5.30 -8.25 -2.60
N LEU A 157 -5.56 -6.94 -2.50
CA LEU A 157 -4.52 -5.91 -2.56
C LEU A 157 -4.17 -5.46 -1.15
N ASN A 158 -2.93 -5.70 -0.72
CA ASN A 158 -2.41 -5.11 0.52
C ASN A 158 -1.80 -3.74 0.19
N TYR A 159 -2.50 -2.67 0.56
CA TYR A 159 -2.08 -1.30 0.30
C TYR A 159 -2.27 -0.42 1.53
N THR A 160 -1.51 0.67 1.56
CA THR A 160 -1.73 1.78 2.48
C THR A 160 -1.79 3.09 1.70
N LEU A 161 -2.68 3.99 2.13
CA LEU A 161 -2.77 5.32 1.55
C LEU A 161 -1.62 6.17 2.09
N THR A 162 -0.87 6.85 1.22
CA THR A 162 0.28 7.67 1.66
C THR A 162 -0.14 9.06 2.13
N GLY A 163 -1.29 9.55 1.66
CA GLY A 163 -1.71 10.94 1.84
C GLY A 163 -1.01 11.91 0.89
N GLU A 164 -0.10 11.44 0.04
CA GLU A 164 0.52 12.26 -0.99
C GLU A 164 -0.43 12.41 -2.18
N VAL A 165 -0.84 13.65 -2.42
CA VAL A 165 -1.79 13.99 -3.48
C VAL A 165 -1.30 15.20 -4.24
N ARG A 166 -1.38 15.14 -5.57
CA ARG A 166 -1.20 16.32 -6.43
C ARG A 166 -2.45 17.21 -6.35
N ARG A 167 -2.55 18.00 -5.29
CA ARG A 167 -3.73 18.83 -4.94
C ARG A 167 -4.15 19.80 -6.07
N GLY A 168 -3.20 20.29 -6.86
CA GLY A 168 -3.48 21.33 -7.87
C GLY A 168 -3.57 22.72 -7.23
N THR A 169 -4.23 23.66 -7.91
CA THR A 169 -4.29 25.07 -7.48
C THR A 169 -5.74 25.49 -7.20
N PRO A 170 -6.03 26.05 -6.01
CA PRO A 170 -7.33 26.65 -5.74
C PRO A 170 -7.46 28.02 -6.44
N GLN A 171 -8.67 28.37 -6.87
CA GLN A 171 -8.98 29.65 -7.51
C GLN A 171 -10.24 30.24 -6.87
N ALA A 172 -10.06 31.28 -6.07
CA ALA A 172 -11.15 32.10 -5.53
C ALA A 172 -11.20 33.45 -6.26
N LEU A 173 -12.38 34.04 -6.31
CA LEU A 173 -12.63 35.35 -6.93
C LEU A 173 -12.96 36.41 -5.88
N ALA A 174 -13.05 37.65 -6.36
CA ALA A 174 -13.52 38.76 -5.53
C ALA A 174 -15.02 38.62 -5.23
N PRO A 175 -15.50 39.11 -4.08
CA PRO A 175 -16.92 39.12 -3.75
C PRO A 175 -17.76 39.84 -4.79
N THR A 176 -18.86 39.24 -5.24
CA THR A 176 -19.85 39.90 -6.11
C THR A 176 -20.79 40.79 -5.29
N ARG A 177 -21.02 40.43 -4.02
CA ARG A 177 -21.81 41.19 -3.04
C ARG A 177 -21.05 41.42 -1.74
N GLN A 178 -21.30 42.55 -1.08
CA GLN A 178 -20.57 42.98 0.12
C GLN A 178 -21.46 43.30 1.34
N HIS A 179 -22.78 43.42 1.16
CA HIS A 179 -23.71 43.81 2.23
C HIS A 179 -24.59 42.60 2.62
N GLU A 180 -24.60 42.28 3.92
CA GLU A 180 -25.47 41.26 4.52
C GLU A 180 -25.25 39.82 3.98
N VAL A 181 -24.03 39.51 3.54
CA VAL A 181 -23.69 38.23 2.88
C VAL A 181 -22.99 37.23 3.82
N GLY A 182 -22.34 37.73 4.88
CA GLY A 182 -21.46 36.94 5.75
C GLY A 182 -20.13 36.57 5.07
N ALA A 183 -19.36 35.65 5.65
CA ALA A 183 -18.12 35.19 5.04
C ALA A 183 -18.37 34.03 4.07
N ARG A 184 -17.87 34.18 2.85
CA ARG A 184 -18.02 33.20 1.76
C ARG A 184 -16.73 33.07 0.95
N ILE A 185 -16.53 31.90 0.37
CA ILE A 185 -15.53 31.62 -0.67
C ILE A 185 -16.21 31.80 -2.02
N TRP A 186 -15.84 32.84 -2.76
CA TRP A 186 -16.42 33.18 -4.07
C TRP A 186 -15.72 32.42 -5.20
N LEU A 187 -16.51 31.81 -6.08
CA LEU A 187 -16.04 30.84 -7.08
C LEU A 187 -16.24 31.30 -8.53
N ASP A 188 -17.26 32.12 -8.79
CA ASP A 188 -17.50 32.75 -10.09
C ASP A 188 -17.90 34.24 -9.97
N SER A 189 -18.13 34.88 -11.12
CA SER A 189 -18.57 36.28 -11.21
C SER A 189 -20.08 36.49 -11.05
N ASP A 190 -20.85 35.40 -10.99
CA ASP A 190 -22.32 35.42 -11.01
C ASP A 190 -22.91 35.21 -9.60
N GLY A 191 -22.04 35.03 -8.60
CA GLY A 191 -22.40 34.88 -7.19
C GLY A 191 -22.25 33.45 -6.65
N PHE A 192 -21.73 32.52 -7.46
CA PHE A 192 -21.45 31.15 -7.00
C PHE A 192 -20.43 31.18 -5.88
N SER A 193 -20.84 30.70 -4.71
CA SER A 193 -20.01 30.75 -3.51
C SER A 193 -20.36 29.64 -2.54
N VAL A 194 -19.41 29.33 -1.65
CA VAL A 194 -19.60 28.36 -0.57
C VAL A 194 -19.36 29.07 0.77
N SER A 195 -20.23 28.83 1.74
CA SER A 195 -20.11 29.35 3.09
C SER A 195 -20.28 28.24 4.13
N ALA A 196 -19.93 28.55 5.38
CA ALA A 196 -20.27 27.67 6.49
C ALA A 196 -21.78 27.75 6.81
N ASP A 197 -22.25 26.83 7.64
CA ASP A 197 -23.66 26.63 8.02
C ASP A 197 -24.24 27.77 8.88
N SER A 198 -24.31 28.97 8.31
CA SER A 198 -24.60 30.21 9.02
C SER A 198 -26.04 30.23 9.57
N ALA A 199 -27.02 29.76 8.79
CA ALA A 199 -28.42 29.73 9.22
C ALA A 199 -28.75 28.56 10.17
N VAL A 200 -27.83 27.59 10.33
CA VAL A 200 -27.93 26.52 11.33
C VAL A 200 -27.60 27.08 12.71
N MET A 201 -26.62 27.98 12.82
CA MET A 201 -26.21 28.53 14.11
C MET A 201 -27.12 29.63 14.63
N ILE A 202 -27.80 30.40 13.78
CA ILE A 202 -28.67 31.51 14.23
C ILE A 202 -30.12 31.20 13.80
N PRO A 203 -31.12 31.36 14.67
CA PRO A 203 -32.48 31.05 14.29
C PRO A 203 -33.06 32.14 13.37
N ASN A 204 -33.97 31.73 12.49
CA ASN A 204 -34.80 32.63 11.72
C ASN A 204 -36.26 32.34 12.11
N VAL A 205 -36.74 32.95 13.20
CA VAL A 205 -38.11 32.69 13.70
C VAL A 205 -38.98 33.91 13.42
N THR A 206 -39.65 33.87 12.28
CA THR A 206 -40.75 34.77 11.93
C THR A 206 -41.94 33.92 11.47
N ALA A 207 -42.50 33.12 12.39
CA ALA A 207 -43.76 32.41 12.16
C ALA A 207 -44.47 32.11 13.50
N GLY A 208 -45.24 33.08 14.00
CA GLY A 208 -46.24 32.88 15.05
C GLY A 208 -45.74 32.66 16.48
N GLY A 209 -44.44 32.88 16.76
CA GLY A 209 -43.84 32.79 18.11
C GLY A 209 -43.16 34.11 18.53
N PRO A 210 -42.52 34.16 19.71
CA PRO A 210 -41.69 35.29 20.08
C PRO A 210 -40.61 35.54 19.02
N GLU A 211 -40.32 36.79 18.72
CA GLU A 211 -39.24 37.16 17.80
C GLU A 211 -37.88 36.90 18.46
N PHE A 212 -36.95 36.35 17.69
CA PHE A 212 -35.57 36.22 18.14
C PHE A 212 -34.88 37.59 18.15
N PRO A 213 -34.08 37.94 19.17
CA PRO A 213 -33.45 39.25 19.25
C PRO A 213 -32.55 39.53 18.04
N LEU A 214 -32.59 40.76 17.54
CA LEU A 214 -31.64 41.28 16.56
C LEU A 214 -30.26 41.44 17.24
N CYS A 215 -29.41 40.44 17.11
CA CYS A 215 -28.10 40.37 17.77
C CYS A 215 -26.96 39.99 16.82
N ILE A 216 -27.21 40.06 15.51
CA ILE A 216 -26.26 39.73 14.44
C ILE A 216 -25.68 41.03 13.90
N TYR A 217 -24.36 41.08 13.75
CA TYR A 217 -23.66 42.18 13.09
C TYR A 217 -22.92 41.65 11.86
N TYR A 218 -23.21 42.26 10.72
CA TYR A 218 -22.55 41.97 9.46
C TYR A 218 -21.38 42.94 9.26
N GLY A 219 -20.18 42.38 9.11
CA GLY A 219 -19.03 43.07 8.55
C GLY A 219 -18.94 42.83 7.04
N GLN A 220 -17.98 43.48 6.38
CA GLN A 220 -17.80 43.35 4.92
C GLN A 220 -17.53 41.90 4.47
N ARG A 221 -16.92 41.08 5.33
CA ARG A 221 -16.51 39.68 5.05
C ARG A 221 -16.54 38.81 6.28
N SER A 222 -17.40 39.17 7.20
CA SER A 222 -17.56 38.51 8.48
C SER A 222 -18.97 38.72 8.99
N MET A 223 -19.39 37.84 9.85
CA MET A 223 -20.62 37.95 10.61
C MET A 223 -20.28 37.58 12.03
N ASN A 224 -20.78 38.32 13.01
CA ASN A 224 -20.71 37.89 14.41
C ASN A 224 -22.05 38.10 15.10
N TRP A 225 -22.26 37.38 16.18
CA TRP A 225 -23.49 37.47 16.95
C TRP A 225 -23.19 37.29 18.43
N ASN A 226 -23.96 38.01 19.24
CA ASN A 226 -23.87 37.97 20.69
C ASN A 226 -25.27 38.12 21.27
N CYS A 227 -25.91 36.99 21.52
CA CYS A 227 -27.34 36.88 21.75
C CYS A 227 -27.62 36.32 23.14
N THR A 228 -28.43 37.02 23.92
CA THR A 228 -29.08 36.49 25.12
C THR A 228 -30.57 36.44 24.86
N PHE A 229 -31.20 35.27 25.04
CA PHE A 229 -32.58 35.04 24.58
C PHE A 229 -33.33 34.04 25.47
N ASN A 230 -34.64 33.94 25.24
CA ASN A 230 -35.53 33.07 26.00
C ASN A 230 -35.27 31.58 25.69
N ASN A 231 -35.36 30.73 26.71
CA ASN A 231 -35.13 29.28 26.62
C ASN A 231 -36.07 28.54 25.64
N THR A 232 -37.14 29.18 25.17
CA THR A 232 -38.05 28.62 24.16
C THR A 232 -37.36 28.27 22.84
N PHE A 233 -36.27 28.95 22.48
CA PHE A 233 -35.52 28.68 21.24
C PHE A 233 -34.43 27.61 21.38
N SER A 234 -34.06 27.29 22.63
CA SER A 234 -32.80 26.62 22.95
C SER A 234 -32.75 25.17 22.49
N LEU A 235 -33.86 24.43 22.61
CA LEU A 235 -33.91 23.02 22.18
C LEU A 235 -33.74 22.91 20.66
N THR A 236 -34.45 23.74 19.89
CA THR A 236 -34.38 23.75 18.43
C THR A 236 -32.98 24.12 17.96
N MET A 237 -32.34 25.13 18.55
CA MET A 237 -30.96 25.49 18.19
C MET A 237 -29.96 24.39 18.49
N PHE A 238 -30.03 23.80 19.68
CA PHE A 238 -29.11 22.75 20.08
C PHE A 238 -29.19 21.51 19.18
N GLN A 239 -30.40 21.16 18.71
CA GLN A 239 -30.65 19.99 17.87
C GLN A 239 -30.26 20.16 16.41
N ARG A 240 -29.93 21.38 15.96
CA ARG A 240 -29.50 21.63 14.58
C ARG A 240 -28.14 20.97 14.33
N VAL A 241 -28.06 20.26 13.21
CA VAL A 241 -26.85 19.52 12.81
C VAL A 241 -25.85 20.48 12.19
N VAL A 242 -24.69 20.61 12.84
CA VAL A 242 -23.60 21.48 12.39
C VAL A 242 -22.70 20.80 11.35
N GLY A 243 -21.87 21.55 10.63
CA GLY A 243 -20.95 21.01 9.63
C GLY A 243 -21.66 20.65 8.32
N LYS A 244 -22.46 21.61 7.82
CA LYS A 244 -23.23 21.52 6.58
C LYS A 244 -22.90 22.72 5.70
N PRO A 245 -21.86 22.65 4.86
CA PRO A 245 -21.52 23.73 3.95
C PRO A 245 -22.73 24.19 3.16
N GLU A 246 -22.88 25.50 3.02
CA GLU A 246 -23.96 26.11 2.25
C GLU A 246 -23.43 26.51 0.89
N VAL A 247 -24.09 26.04 -0.17
CA VAL A 247 -23.78 26.34 -1.55
C VAL A 247 -24.77 27.38 -2.05
N HIS A 248 -24.24 28.52 -2.48
CA HIS A 248 -24.99 29.60 -3.09
C HIS A 248 -24.71 29.57 -4.58
N TRP A 249 -25.71 29.26 -5.41
CA TRP A 249 -25.49 28.97 -6.84
C TRP A 249 -25.30 30.22 -7.69
N ASP A 250 -25.98 31.30 -7.36
CA ASP A 250 -25.87 32.62 -7.99
C ASP A 250 -26.50 33.69 -7.07
N ASP A 251 -26.22 34.97 -7.35
CA ASP A 251 -26.71 36.08 -6.52
C ASP A 251 -28.24 36.22 -6.55
N GLN A 252 -28.89 35.84 -7.65
CA GLN A 252 -30.34 35.99 -7.84
C GLN A 252 -31.12 34.92 -7.07
N SER A 253 -30.67 33.66 -7.10
CA SER A 253 -31.23 32.56 -6.31
C SER A 253 -30.96 32.76 -4.82
N ASP A 254 -29.77 33.26 -4.45
CA ASP A 254 -29.40 33.53 -3.06
C ASP A 254 -30.31 34.59 -2.41
N LEU A 255 -30.59 35.70 -3.11
CA LEU A 255 -31.54 36.73 -2.63
C LEU A 255 -32.96 36.18 -2.42
N ASN A 256 -33.31 35.13 -3.17
CA ASN A 256 -34.56 34.42 -3.02
C ASN A 256 -34.45 33.24 -2.05
N LEU A 257 -33.46 33.19 -1.15
CA LEU A 257 -33.23 32.11 -0.18
C LEU A 257 -33.18 30.72 -0.83
N GLY A 258 -32.57 30.62 -2.02
CA GLY A 258 -32.42 29.39 -2.81
C GLY A 258 -31.08 28.69 -2.60
N SER A 259 -30.38 28.94 -1.50
CA SER A 259 -29.14 28.23 -1.16
C SER A 259 -29.43 26.78 -0.77
N THR A 260 -28.44 25.90 -1.00
CA THR A 260 -28.56 24.47 -0.71
C THR A 260 -27.48 24.02 0.27
N TYR A 261 -27.86 23.19 1.23
CA TYR A 261 -26.90 22.63 2.20
C TYR A 261 -26.34 21.32 1.68
N VAL A 262 -25.03 21.15 1.80
CA VAL A 262 -24.39 19.84 1.61
C VAL A 262 -24.82 18.94 2.78
N ASN A 263 -25.87 18.16 2.55
CA ASN A 263 -26.46 17.31 3.57
C ASN A 263 -25.93 15.89 3.43
N PRO A 264 -25.21 15.38 4.43
CA PRO A 264 -24.91 13.96 4.46
C PRO A 264 -26.19 13.15 4.66
N ASN A 265 -26.39 12.09 3.86
CA ASN A 265 -27.54 11.20 3.98
C ASN A 265 -27.65 10.65 5.42
N ARG A 266 -28.83 10.83 6.05
CA ARG A 266 -29.08 10.44 7.44
C ARG A 266 -29.04 8.93 7.66
N VAL A 267 -29.33 8.13 6.63
CA VAL A 267 -29.34 6.66 6.74
C VAL A 267 -27.93 6.12 6.94
N ASP A 268 -26.94 6.75 6.32
CA ASP A 268 -25.56 6.24 6.25
C ASP A 268 -24.58 7.07 7.09
N ASN A 269 -24.89 8.33 7.37
CA ASN A 269 -23.99 9.25 8.07
C ASN A 269 -24.37 9.50 9.53
N ILE A 270 -23.61 8.87 10.43
CA ILE A 270 -23.75 9.00 11.88
C ILE A 270 -23.51 10.43 12.41
N TRP A 271 -22.90 11.32 11.62
CA TRP A 271 -22.73 12.73 11.97
C TRP A 271 -24.08 13.42 12.17
N ALA A 272 -25.15 12.97 11.51
CA ALA A 272 -26.49 13.48 11.78
C ALA A 272 -26.89 13.34 13.27
N SER A 273 -26.43 12.28 13.94
CA SER A 273 -26.66 12.05 15.37
C SER A 273 -25.69 12.83 16.26
N PHE A 274 -24.40 12.91 15.90
CA PHE A 274 -23.41 13.64 16.70
C PHE A 274 -23.55 15.16 16.53
N GLY A 275 -23.62 15.64 15.29
CA GLY A 275 -23.73 17.05 14.93
C GLY A 275 -24.97 17.74 15.50
N GLY A 276 -26.08 17.03 15.73
CA GLY A 276 -27.28 17.55 16.43
C GLY A 276 -27.45 17.07 17.88
N GLY A 277 -26.72 16.03 18.31
CA GLY A 277 -26.83 15.43 19.65
C GLY A 277 -25.89 16.03 20.70
N GLY A 278 -25.91 15.48 21.91
CA GLY A 278 -25.06 15.91 23.05
C GLY A 278 -23.73 15.15 23.18
N GLY A 279 -23.13 14.75 22.06
CA GLY A 279 -21.84 14.05 22.04
C GLY A 279 -20.72 14.94 21.51
N SER A 280 -19.54 14.83 22.10
CA SER A 280 -18.32 15.47 21.61
C SER A 280 -17.71 14.63 20.47
N ALA A 281 -17.55 15.21 19.28
CA ALA A 281 -17.05 14.54 18.10
C ALA A 281 -16.44 15.54 17.10
N THR A 282 -15.60 15.05 16.19
CA THR A 282 -15.17 15.83 15.02
C THR A 282 -15.59 15.12 13.74
N MET A 283 -15.82 15.91 12.71
CA MET A 283 -16.04 15.47 11.35
C MET A 283 -15.04 16.20 10.46
N MET A 284 -14.45 15.46 9.54
CA MET A 284 -13.74 16.06 8.42
C MET A 284 -14.35 15.51 7.15
N GLN A 285 -14.63 16.37 6.17
CA GLN A 285 -15.16 15.94 4.89
C GLN A 285 -14.45 16.59 3.71
N VAL A 286 -14.33 15.83 2.64
CA VAL A 286 -13.88 16.29 1.33
C VAL A 286 -15.08 16.24 0.41
N PHE A 287 -15.45 17.38 -0.15
CA PHE A 287 -16.57 17.50 -1.06
C PHE A 287 -16.19 18.31 -2.29
N THR A 288 -16.92 18.09 -3.38
CA THR A 288 -16.78 18.87 -4.61
C THR A 288 -18.09 19.56 -4.94
N VAL A 289 -17.99 20.76 -5.48
CA VAL A 289 -19.12 21.50 -6.03
C VAL A 289 -18.78 21.86 -7.47
N THR A 290 -19.70 21.54 -8.38
CA THR A 290 -19.48 21.71 -9.81
C THR A 290 -20.64 22.48 -10.44
N LYS A 291 -20.32 23.59 -11.11
CA LYS A 291 -21.25 24.43 -11.86
C LYS A 291 -20.78 24.50 -13.32
N GLY A 292 -21.64 24.06 -14.25
CA GLY A 292 -21.27 23.92 -15.67
C GLY A 292 -20.06 23.00 -15.85
N LYS A 293 -18.92 23.56 -16.29
CA LYS A 293 -17.64 22.85 -16.46
C LYS A 293 -16.63 23.10 -15.33
N ARG A 294 -16.95 23.93 -14.36
CA ARG A 294 -16.02 24.33 -13.30
C ARG A 294 -16.29 23.51 -12.05
N ARG A 295 -15.27 22.76 -11.60
CA ARG A 295 -15.32 21.94 -10.39
C ARG A 295 -14.36 22.51 -9.35
N HIS A 296 -14.86 22.65 -8.13
CA HIS A 296 -14.12 23.13 -6.97
C HIS A 296 -14.14 22.04 -5.90
N THR A 297 -12.99 21.77 -5.29
CA THR A 297 -12.85 20.76 -4.23
C THR A 297 -12.52 21.46 -2.92
N PHE A 298 -13.22 21.07 -1.87
CA PHE A 298 -13.10 21.63 -0.54
C PHE A 298 -12.77 20.56 0.47
N VAL A 299 -12.15 21.00 1.56
CA VAL A 299 -12.02 20.26 2.80
C VAL A 299 -12.76 21.05 3.86
N GLU A 300 -13.63 20.39 4.61
CA GLU A 300 -14.23 20.94 5.81
C GLU A 300 -13.78 20.14 7.02
N PHE A 301 -13.51 20.86 8.11
CA PHE A 301 -13.38 20.30 9.44
C PHE A 301 -14.45 20.91 10.33
N ALA A 302 -15.19 20.07 11.06
CA ALA A 302 -16.19 20.47 12.04
C ALA A 302 -15.89 19.81 13.39
N LEU A 303 -15.78 20.59 14.45
CA LEU A 303 -15.71 20.15 15.84
C LEU A 303 -17.03 20.47 16.53
N LYS A 304 -17.54 19.51 17.29
CA LYS A 304 -18.59 19.74 18.29
C LYS A 304 -18.13 19.21 19.63
N ALA A 305 -18.19 20.04 20.66
CA ALA A 305 -17.96 19.66 22.04
C ALA A 305 -19.14 20.09 22.90
N THR A 306 -19.58 19.21 23.81
CA THR A 306 -20.73 19.49 24.66
C THR A 306 -20.46 19.16 26.11
N MET A 307 -21.06 19.93 27.02
CA MET A 307 -21.07 19.66 28.46
C MET A 307 -22.51 19.83 28.96
N LEU A 308 -23.03 18.87 29.73
CA LEU A 308 -24.45 18.80 30.07
C LEU A 308 -24.64 18.69 31.58
N THR A 309 -25.61 19.40 32.11
CA THR A 309 -26.03 19.33 33.51
C THR A 309 -27.54 19.12 33.61
N ARG A 310 -28.00 18.56 34.73
CA ARG A 310 -29.42 18.31 35.00
C ARG A 310 -30.13 19.63 35.33
N ALA A 311 -31.44 19.67 35.13
CA ALA A 311 -32.27 20.80 35.54
C ALA A 311 -32.01 21.19 37.01
N GLY A 312 -31.94 22.50 37.26
CA GLY A 312 -31.71 23.07 38.60
C GLY A 312 -30.27 23.00 39.11
N VAL A 313 -29.34 22.35 38.41
CA VAL A 313 -27.91 22.30 38.78
C VAL A 313 -27.12 23.23 37.86
N PRO A 314 -26.66 24.40 38.33
CA PRO A 314 -25.89 25.33 37.50
C PRO A 314 -24.51 24.77 37.17
N PHE A 315 -23.96 25.16 36.02
CA PHE A 315 -22.55 24.92 35.73
C PHE A 315 -21.66 25.77 36.64
N ALA A 316 -20.58 25.17 37.12
CA ALA A 316 -19.54 25.87 37.86
C ALA A 316 -18.72 26.75 36.90
N LEU A 317 -18.43 27.99 37.31
CA LEU A 317 -17.66 28.94 36.51
C LEU A 317 -16.32 28.36 36.03
N GLN A 318 -15.63 27.61 36.89
CA GLN A 318 -14.33 27.01 36.58
C GLN A 318 -14.43 25.99 35.44
N GLU A 319 -15.48 25.17 35.42
CA GLU A 319 -15.72 24.17 34.37
C GLU A 319 -16.04 24.83 33.02
N VAL A 320 -16.90 25.87 33.03
CA VAL A 320 -17.22 26.65 31.82
C VAL A 320 -15.97 27.33 31.26
N GLN A 321 -15.21 27.99 32.14
CA GLN A 321 -14.00 28.69 31.76
C GLN A 321 -12.95 27.75 31.18
N ASP A 322 -12.75 26.59 31.80
CA ASP A 322 -11.82 25.57 31.32
C ASP A 322 -12.22 25.05 29.93
N LEU A 323 -13.48 24.66 29.73
CA LEU A 323 -13.96 24.16 28.44
C LEU A 323 -13.83 25.19 27.32
N VAL A 324 -14.23 26.44 27.57
CA VAL A 324 -14.14 27.54 26.59
C VAL A 324 -12.69 27.83 26.21
N ARG A 325 -11.76 27.78 27.16
CA ARG A 325 -10.33 28.02 26.87
C ARG A 325 -9.71 26.87 26.09
N ARG A 326 -9.95 25.62 26.48
CA ARG A 326 -9.36 24.44 25.81
C ARG A 326 -9.81 24.28 24.36
N THR A 327 -11.00 24.74 24.03
CA THR A 327 -11.57 24.68 22.68
C THR A 327 -11.22 25.89 21.81
N ALA A 328 -10.67 26.96 22.38
CA ALA A 328 -10.29 28.16 21.63
C ALA A 328 -9.04 27.95 20.75
N GLY A 329 -8.17 27.00 21.11
CA GLY A 329 -6.96 26.71 20.36
C GLY A 329 -5.91 25.96 21.16
N THR A 330 -4.78 25.66 20.51
CA THR A 330 -3.60 25.03 21.14
C THR A 330 -2.60 26.05 21.66
N GLU A 331 -2.63 27.28 21.14
CA GLU A 331 -1.68 28.32 21.54
C GLU A 331 -2.11 29.03 22.84
N GLU A 332 -1.13 29.36 23.67
CA GLU A 332 -1.35 30.06 24.94
C GLU A 332 -1.92 31.47 24.73
N THR A 333 -1.60 32.11 23.61
CA THR A 333 -2.12 33.42 23.17
C THR A 333 -3.61 33.36 22.87
N GLU A 334 -4.08 32.31 22.19
CA GLU A 334 -5.48 32.08 21.86
C GLU A 334 -6.28 31.73 23.12
N ARG A 335 -5.74 30.84 23.97
CA ARG A 335 -6.37 30.41 25.24
C ARG A 335 -6.53 31.54 26.25
N ASN A 336 -5.69 32.56 26.18
CA ASN A 336 -5.74 33.74 27.05
C ASN A 336 -6.39 34.97 26.40
N ASN A 337 -7.07 34.80 25.26
CA ASN A 337 -7.73 35.91 24.59
C ASN A 337 -8.83 36.53 25.51
N PRO A 338 -8.83 37.86 25.73
CA PRO A 338 -9.81 38.54 26.58
C PRO A 338 -11.28 38.32 26.16
N ILE A 339 -11.54 38.03 24.88
CA ILE A 339 -12.87 37.73 24.36
C ILE A 339 -13.45 36.48 25.04
N LEU A 340 -12.62 35.46 25.32
CA LEU A 340 -13.08 34.24 25.98
C LEU A 340 -13.64 34.53 27.37
N GLY A 341 -13.02 35.46 28.11
CA GLY A 341 -13.54 35.93 29.40
C GLY A 341 -14.92 36.59 29.28
N ARG A 342 -15.16 37.33 28.18
CA ARG A 342 -16.48 37.94 27.91
C ARG A 342 -17.53 36.89 27.55
N ILE A 343 -17.16 35.88 26.78
CA ILE A 343 -18.05 34.75 26.42
C ILE A 343 -18.46 34.00 27.70
N VAL A 344 -17.49 33.64 28.54
CA VAL A 344 -17.76 32.98 29.83
C VAL A 344 -18.65 33.86 30.71
N GLY A 345 -18.35 35.15 30.81
CA GLY A 345 -19.21 36.10 31.54
C GLY A 345 -20.65 36.15 31.00
N GLY A 346 -20.82 36.13 29.68
CA GLY A 346 -22.13 36.08 29.01
C GLY A 346 -22.91 34.81 29.34
N MET A 347 -22.28 33.64 29.27
CA MET A 347 -22.88 32.35 29.65
C MET A 347 -23.33 32.34 31.11
N MET A 348 -22.46 32.80 32.02
CA MET A 348 -22.75 32.80 33.45
C MET A 348 -23.84 33.81 33.83
N ASN A 349 -23.88 34.97 33.15
CA ASN A 349 -24.93 35.95 33.34
C ASN A 349 -26.28 35.46 32.79
N ALA A 350 -26.30 34.76 31.64
CA ALA A 350 -27.53 34.15 31.14
C ALA A 350 -28.05 33.05 32.08
N GLN A 351 -27.15 32.21 32.60
CA GLN A 351 -27.48 31.20 33.62
C GLN A 351 -28.11 31.83 34.88
N SER A 352 -27.58 32.94 35.39
CA SER A 352 -28.14 33.60 36.58
C SER A 352 -29.49 34.29 36.33
N GLN A 353 -29.78 34.63 35.07
CA GLN A 353 -31.03 35.24 34.63
C GLN A 353 -32.06 34.23 34.11
N HIS A 354 -31.78 32.92 34.18
CA HIS A 354 -32.60 31.86 33.60
C HIS A 354 -32.85 32.03 32.08
N LEU A 355 -31.85 32.54 31.36
CA LEU A 355 -31.86 32.74 29.92
C LEU A 355 -30.82 31.86 29.23
N SER A 356 -30.91 31.77 27.91
CA SER A 356 -29.90 31.12 27.08
C SER A 356 -29.01 32.17 26.40
N TYR A 357 -27.79 31.77 26.07
CA TYR A 357 -26.75 32.63 25.53
C TYR A 357 -26.05 31.98 24.34
N GLN A 358 -25.70 32.80 23.37
CA GLN A 358 -24.92 32.37 22.22
C GLN A 358 -24.00 33.47 21.74
N PHE A 359 -22.74 33.12 21.52
CA PHE A 359 -21.76 33.96 20.86
C PHE A 359 -21.15 33.20 19.70
N GLY A 360 -21.00 33.84 18.56
CA GLY A 360 -20.24 33.26 17.47
C GLY A 360 -19.76 34.27 16.47
N PHE A 361 -18.89 33.81 15.60
CA PHE A 361 -18.38 34.56 14.48
C PHE A 361 -18.16 33.66 13.29
N ASN A 362 -18.17 34.27 12.13
CA ASN A 362 -17.90 33.70 10.84
C ASN A 362 -17.02 34.70 10.08
N ALA A 363 -15.90 34.27 9.53
CA ALA A 363 -14.92 35.14 8.88
C ALA A 363 -14.19 34.44 7.73
N VAL A 364 -13.76 35.22 6.74
CA VAL A 364 -12.88 34.74 5.68
C VAL A 364 -11.44 34.77 6.17
N ASP A 365 -10.68 33.72 5.87
CA ASP A 365 -9.25 33.62 6.14
C ASP A 365 -8.48 33.14 4.88
N ASN A 366 -7.15 33.02 5.00
CA ASN A 366 -6.26 32.41 4.02
C ASN A 366 -6.41 33.01 2.62
N ALA A 367 -6.35 34.34 2.54
CA ALA A 367 -6.47 35.08 1.27
C ALA A 367 -7.72 34.70 0.44
N ASN A 368 -8.86 34.46 1.10
CA ASN A 368 -10.16 34.14 0.48
C ASN A 368 -10.37 32.67 0.11
N LEU A 369 -9.47 31.81 0.55
CA LEU A 369 -9.55 30.37 0.30
C LEU A 369 -10.24 29.62 1.43
N SER A 370 -10.38 30.23 2.60
CA SER A 370 -10.97 29.57 3.77
C SER A 370 -12.05 30.41 4.42
N VAL A 371 -13.06 29.75 4.98
CA VAL A 371 -14.07 30.36 5.84
C VAL A 371 -14.09 29.60 7.15
N VAL A 372 -14.00 30.34 8.24
CA VAL A 372 -14.01 29.81 9.61
C VAL A 372 -15.25 30.32 10.32
N GLN A 373 -15.94 29.43 11.02
CA GLN A 373 -17.11 29.72 11.82
C GLN A 373 -16.98 29.05 13.19
N SER A 374 -17.03 29.84 14.25
CA SER A 374 -16.97 29.35 15.63
C SER A 374 -18.16 29.86 16.43
N ASN A 375 -18.71 29.01 17.27
CA ASN A 375 -19.88 29.30 18.07
C ASN A 375 -19.77 28.65 19.45
N TRP A 376 -20.09 29.44 20.47
CA TRP A 376 -20.10 29.08 21.88
C TRP A 376 -21.48 29.41 22.44
N ALA A 377 -22.18 28.39 22.90
CA ALA A 377 -23.55 28.53 23.35
C ALA A 377 -23.76 27.89 24.72
N TYR A 378 -24.60 28.53 25.52
CA TYR A 378 -25.22 27.99 26.72
C TYR A 378 -26.72 27.95 26.50
N PHE A 379 -27.29 26.75 26.51
CA PHE A 379 -28.70 26.50 26.24
C PHE A 379 -29.33 25.88 27.48
N THR A 380 -30.48 26.41 27.89
CA THR A 380 -31.38 25.72 28.83
C THR A 380 -32.55 25.15 28.04
N ALA A 381 -32.58 23.84 27.90
CA ALA A 381 -33.63 23.14 27.18
C ALA A 381 -34.89 23.09 28.04
N THR A 382 -35.99 23.65 27.54
CA THR A 382 -37.29 23.65 28.20
C THR A 382 -38.25 22.71 27.48
N ASN A 383 -39.16 22.09 28.23
CA ASN A 383 -40.28 21.37 27.64
C ASN A 383 -41.26 22.38 27.05
N THR A 384 -41.54 22.29 25.76
CA THR A 384 -42.45 23.22 25.06
C THR A 384 -43.87 23.21 25.61
N ASN A 385 -44.31 22.12 26.26
CA ASN A 385 -45.67 21.97 26.75
C ASN A 385 -45.84 22.37 28.23
N SER A 386 -44.84 22.12 29.08
CA SER A 386 -44.90 22.45 30.52
C SER A 386 -44.12 23.71 30.89
N GLY A 387 -43.21 24.18 30.04
CA GLY A 387 -42.29 25.29 30.32
C GLY A 387 -41.20 24.93 31.34
N GLU A 388 -41.14 23.68 31.81
CA GLU A 388 -40.15 23.23 32.78
C GLU A 388 -38.78 23.01 32.13
N ASP A 389 -37.73 23.41 32.83
CA ASP A 389 -36.35 23.14 32.45
C ASP A 389 -36.08 21.62 32.51
N LEU A 390 -35.55 21.06 31.42
CA LEU A 390 -35.19 19.65 31.29
C LEU A 390 -33.72 19.43 31.64
N TYR A 391 -32.84 20.22 31.04
CA TYR A 391 -31.40 20.19 31.24
C TYR A 391 -30.77 21.48 30.70
N SER A 392 -29.56 21.79 31.16
CA SER A 392 -28.73 22.84 30.55
C SER A 392 -27.54 22.20 29.84
N VAL A 393 -27.16 22.75 28.70
CA VAL A 393 -26.06 22.26 27.87
C VAL A 393 -25.22 23.42 27.37
N ILE A 394 -23.91 23.26 27.45
CA ILE A 394 -22.95 24.11 26.76
C ILE A 394 -22.56 23.39 25.48
N SER A 395 -22.64 24.09 24.34
CA SER A 395 -22.27 23.57 23.03
C SER A 395 -21.22 24.50 22.42
N LEU A 396 -20.10 23.91 22.01
CA LEU A 396 -19.02 24.60 21.31
C LEU A 396 -18.86 23.95 19.96
N THR A 397 -18.92 24.76 18.92
CA THR A 397 -18.87 24.27 17.54
C THR A 397 -17.91 25.13 16.75
N SER A 398 -17.02 24.49 16.01
CA SER A 398 -16.05 25.17 15.14
C SER A 398 -16.03 24.48 13.80
N THR A 399 -16.18 25.24 12.72
CA THR A 399 -16.22 24.77 11.35
C THR A 399 -15.19 25.55 10.55
N ASN A 400 -14.35 24.86 9.78
CA ASN A 400 -13.39 25.45 8.87
C ASN A 400 -13.54 24.79 7.50
N ILE A 401 -13.89 25.58 6.49
CA ILE A 401 -13.99 25.13 5.09
C ILE A 401 -12.85 25.79 4.32
N THR A 402 -12.06 24.98 3.60
CA THR A 402 -10.94 25.45 2.77
C THR A 402 -11.06 24.93 1.35
N LEU A 403 -10.94 25.82 0.37
CA LEU A 403 -10.83 25.51 -1.05
C LEU A 403 -9.42 24.99 -1.35
N ILE A 404 -9.32 23.74 -1.82
CA ILE A 404 -8.04 23.08 -2.08
C ILE A 404 -7.71 22.92 -3.56
N ARG A 405 -8.71 22.93 -4.43
CA ARG A 405 -8.52 22.76 -5.88
C ARG A 405 -9.64 23.43 -6.68
N SER A 406 -9.28 23.94 -7.84
CA SER A 406 -10.25 24.38 -8.85
C SER A 406 -9.79 23.90 -10.23
N GLU A 407 -10.68 23.28 -10.98
CA GLU A 407 -10.36 22.70 -12.27
C GLU A 407 -11.54 22.82 -13.25
N THR A 408 -11.24 22.56 -14.52
CA THR A 408 -12.23 22.52 -15.59
C THR A 408 -12.37 21.08 -16.05
N VAL A 409 -13.58 20.53 -15.96
CA VAL A 409 -13.90 19.18 -16.43
C VAL A 409 -14.25 19.16 -17.92
N ASP A 410 -14.02 18.03 -18.58
CA ASP A 410 -14.14 17.91 -20.04
C ASP A 410 -15.57 18.13 -20.55
N SER A 411 -16.56 17.62 -19.80
CA SER A 411 -17.98 17.70 -20.13
C SER A 411 -18.74 18.52 -19.09
N SER A 412 -19.76 19.25 -19.55
CA SER A 412 -20.70 19.89 -18.63
C SER A 412 -21.58 18.84 -17.99
N LEU A 413 -21.95 19.06 -16.74
CA LEU A 413 -22.86 18.18 -16.03
C LEU A 413 -24.24 18.16 -16.69
N THR A 414 -24.86 16.98 -16.64
CA THR A 414 -26.26 16.77 -17.00
C THR A 414 -27.07 16.41 -15.75
N PRO A 415 -28.35 16.81 -15.68
CA PRO A 415 -29.28 16.30 -14.70
C PRO A 415 -29.25 14.77 -14.61
N PHE A 416 -29.19 14.24 -13.38
CA PHE A 416 -29.38 12.80 -13.15
C PHE A 416 -30.84 12.43 -13.37
N GLU A 417 -31.74 13.14 -12.70
CA GLU A 417 -33.18 13.11 -12.91
C GLU A 417 -33.72 14.55 -13.01
N GLY A 418 -34.84 14.74 -13.70
CA GLY A 418 -35.49 16.05 -13.82
C GLY A 418 -36.45 16.29 -12.66
N CYS A 419 -36.55 17.53 -12.21
CA CYS A 419 -37.58 17.96 -11.26
C CYS A 419 -38.66 18.76 -12.01
N ASP A 420 -39.93 18.45 -11.77
CA ASP A 420 -41.05 19.10 -12.45
C ASP A 420 -41.22 20.58 -12.05
N ASN A 421 -40.84 20.93 -10.81
CA ASN A 421 -41.00 22.27 -10.26
C ASN A 421 -39.76 22.65 -9.43
N GLY A 422 -39.26 23.88 -9.61
CA GLY A 422 -38.15 24.44 -8.84
C GLY A 422 -36.76 24.25 -9.44
N GLN A 423 -35.77 24.89 -8.80
CA GLN A 423 -34.36 24.66 -9.10
C GLN A 423 -33.90 23.35 -8.47
N PHE A 424 -32.94 22.67 -9.10
CA PHE A 424 -32.48 21.38 -8.60
C PHE A 424 -31.00 21.13 -8.87
N GLN A 425 -30.42 20.21 -8.10
CA GLN A 425 -29.01 19.84 -8.18
C GLN A 425 -28.83 18.32 -8.08
N ASN A 426 -27.74 17.81 -8.64
CA ASN A 426 -27.33 16.42 -8.43
C ASN A 426 -26.62 16.29 -7.07
N GLU A 427 -26.90 15.21 -6.36
CA GLU A 427 -26.18 14.81 -5.16
C GLU A 427 -25.41 13.51 -5.40
N GLY A 428 -24.10 13.60 -5.16
CA GLY A 428 -23.18 12.49 -5.19
C GLY A 428 -22.63 12.14 -3.80
N PHE A 429 -22.35 10.85 -3.63
CA PHE A 429 -21.64 10.34 -2.47
C PHE A 429 -20.54 9.39 -2.95
N GLY A 430 -19.31 9.62 -2.50
CA GLY A 430 -18.17 8.78 -2.85
C GLY A 430 -17.82 8.79 -4.34
N GLY A 431 -18.06 9.88 -5.08
CA GLY A 431 -17.74 9.96 -6.51
C GLY A 431 -18.85 9.47 -7.43
N ARG A 432 -20.00 9.06 -6.90
CA ARG A 432 -21.14 8.58 -7.67
C ARG A 432 -22.37 9.43 -7.39
N VAL A 433 -23.03 9.90 -8.45
CA VAL A 433 -24.34 10.56 -8.34
C VAL A 433 -25.40 9.52 -8.00
N THR A 434 -26.14 9.76 -6.92
CA THR A 434 -27.15 8.81 -6.42
C THR A 434 -28.56 9.36 -6.45
N GLN A 435 -28.71 10.69 -6.36
CA GLN A 435 -30.02 11.33 -6.29
C GLN A 435 -29.99 12.76 -6.82
N THR A 436 -31.18 13.34 -7.00
CA THR A 436 -31.38 14.74 -7.34
C THR A 436 -32.11 15.41 -6.19
N ASP A 437 -31.56 16.51 -5.68
CA ASP A 437 -32.22 17.36 -4.69
C ASP A 437 -33.07 18.41 -5.43
N CYS A 438 -34.39 18.24 -5.35
CA CYS A 438 -35.36 19.17 -5.92
C CYS A 438 -35.75 20.19 -4.85
N ALA A 439 -35.45 21.48 -5.07
CA ALA A 439 -35.92 22.53 -4.17
C ALA A 439 -37.45 22.54 -4.12
N THR A 440 -38.02 22.76 -2.94
CA THR A 440 -39.48 22.93 -2.81
C THR A 440 -39.89 24.20 -3.58
N PRO A 441 -40.86 24.14 -4.51
CA PRO A 441 -41.23 25.31 -5.28
C PRO A 441 -41.73 26.41 -4.36
N LYS A 442 -41.11 27.60 -4.45
CA LYS A 442 -41.72 28.80 -3.89
C LYS A 442 -42.94 29.15 -4.73
N ILE A 443 -43.99 29.61 -4.04
CA ILE A 443 -45.34 29.84 -4.57
C ILE A 443 -45.35 30.76 -5.82
N ASP A 444 -44.29 31.55 -6.06
CA ASP A 444 -44.24 32.58 -7.11
C ASP A 444 -43.13 32.40 -8.18
N THR A 445 -42.37 31.30 -8.21
CA THR A 445 -41.25 31.16 -9.18
C THR A 445 -41.47 30.06 -10.21
N ASN A 446 -41.82 30.44 -11.45
CA ASN A 446 -41.80 29.60 -12.66
C ASN A 446 -40.39 29.21 -13.13
N SER A 447 -39.34 29.41 -12.32
CA SER A 447 -37.96 29.10 -12.70
C SER A 447 -37.63 27.64 -12.38
N THR A 448 -37.78 26.76 -13.36
CA THR A 448 -37.19 25.42 -13.35
C THR A 448 -35.79 25.48 -13.94
N GLY A 449 -34.80 24.88 -13.28
CA GLY A 449 -33.41 24.96 -13.76
C GLY A 449 -32.45 24.07 -12.99
N PHE A 450 -31.57 23.40 -13.74
CA PHE A 450 -30.46 22.64 -13.17
C PHE A 450 -29.32 23.57 -12.76
N LEU A 451 -28.93 23.53 -11.49
CA LEU A 451 -27.90 24.41 -10.93
C LEU A 451 -26.50 23.80 -11.07
N GLY A 452 -26.35 22.52 -10.73
CA GLY A 452 -25.07 21.84 -10.74
C GLY A 452 -25.07 20.55 -9.92
N GLN A 453 -23.89 20.16 -9.43
CA GLN A 453 -23.70 18.96 -8.63
C GLN A 453 -22.88 19.24 -7.38
N VAL A 454 -23.31 18.64 -6.27
CA VAL A 454 -22.55 18.51 -5.04
C VAL A 454 -22.19 17.04 -4.88
N ASP A 455 -20.93 16.72 -4.62
CA ASP A 455 -20.50 15.34 -4.33
C ASP A 455 -19.65 15.30 -3.06
N THR A 456 -20.18 14.61 -2.04
CA THR A 456 -19.49 14.34 -0.78
C THR A 456 -18.58 13.12 -0.96
N ALA A 457 -17.34 13.39 -1.37
CA ALA A 457 -16.39 12.36 -1.79
C ALA A 457 -15.90 11.47 -0.65
N ALA A 458 -15.58 12.05 0.51
CA ALA A 458 -15.09 11.30 1.66
C ALA A 458 -15.40 12.02 2.98
N VAL A 459 -15.74 11.27 4.02
CA VAL A 459 -16.02 11.78 5.37
C VAL A 459 -15.30 10.92 6.39
N LEU A 460 -14.62 11.53 7.34
CA LEU A 460 -14.08 10.89 8.53
C LEU A 460 -14.80 11.45 9.76
N ILE A 461 -15.36 10.56 10.57
CA ILE A 461 -16.02 10.93 11.82
C ILE A 461 -15.22 10.36 12.97
N THR A 462 -14.70 11.25 13.81
CA THR A 462 -13.89 10.89 14.97
C THR A 462 -14.70 11.09 16.23
N TYR A 463 -14.84 10.03 17.03
CA TYR A 463 -15.66 10.03 18.24
C TYR A 463 -14.92 9.36 19.41
N GLY A 464 -15.42 9.55 20.63
CA GLY A 464 -14.69 9.17 21.85
C GLY A 464 -13.83 10.29 22.41
N LEU A 465 -14.16 11.55 22.09
CA LEU A 465 -13.46 12.73 22.61
C LEU A 465 -13.69 12.97 24.10
N GLY A 466 -14.70 12.33 24.70
CA GLY A 466 -15.11 12.49 26.09
C GLY A 466 -16.58 12.14 26.27
N SER A 467 -17.05 12.23 27.51
CA SER A 467 -18.46 12.04 27.87
C SER A 467 -19.20 13.38 27.81
N GLY A 468 -19.71 13.76 26.63
CA GLY A 468 -20.42 15.03 26.42
C GLY A 468 -21.69 15.24 27.27
N ARG A 469 -22.03 14.25 28.13
CA ARG A 469 -23.11 14.27 29.11
C ARG A 469 -22.65 14.60 30.54
N SER A 470 -21.35 14.73 30.77
CA SER A 470 -20.80 15.16 32.05
C SER A 470 -20.94 16.68 32.19
N ASN A 471 -21.05 17.15 33.43
CA ASN A 471 -20.99 18.56 33.80
C ASN A 471 -19.58 19.01 34.21
N VAL A 472 -18.61 18.09 34.18
CA VAL A 472 -17.19 18.34 34.43
C VAL A 472 -16.47 18.45 33.08
N SER A 473 -15.75 19.54 32.89
CA SER A 473 -15.08 19.91 31.66
C SER A 473 -14.13 18.82 31.17
N PHE A 474 -13.23 18.34 32.04
CA PHE A 474 -12.24 17.32 31.67
C PHE A 474 -12.86 15.96 31.31
N GLU A 475 -13.98 15.59 31.92
CA GLU A 475 -14.72 14.38 31.55
C GLU A 475 -15.51 14.56 30.24
N SER A 476 -16.02 15.77 30.00
CA SER A 476 -16.81 16.09 28.81
C SER A 476 -15.99 16.12 27.51
N LEU A 477 -14.73 16.53 27.63
CA LEU A 477 -13.76 16.64 26.56
C LEU A 477 -12.37 16.35 27.12
N ASP A 478 -11.74 15.26 26.69
CA ASP A 478 -10.41 14.85 27.12
C ASP A 478 -9.34 15.69 26.39
N ASP A 479 -8.49 16.37 27.17
CA ASP A 479 -7.45 17.26 26.64
C ASP A 479 -6.34 16.52 25.89
N THR A 480 -6.04 15.28 26.29
CA THR A 480 -5.03 14.44 25.63
C THR A 480 -5.52 14.04 24.24
N ILE A 481 -6.80 13.66 24.14
CA ILE A 481 -7.43 13.29 22.87
C ILE A 481 -7.56 14.52 21.96
N LEU A 482 -8.01 15.65 22.50
CA LEU A 482 -8.14 16.90 21.74
C LEU A 482 -6.78 17.35 21.18
N SER A 483 -5.73 17.32 21.99
CA SER A 483 -4.36 17.65 21.56
C SER A 483 -3.85 16.68 20.48
N TRP A 484 -4.18 15.39 20.58
CA TRP A 484 -3.84 14.42 19.55
C TRP A 484 -4.53 14.72 18.22
N ILE A 485 -5.81 15.10 18.23
CA ILE A 485 -6.55 15.50 17.02
C ILE A 485 -5.86 16.67 16.34
N TRP A 486 -5.49 17.71 17.10
CA TRP A 486 -4.81 18.88 16.54
C TRP A 486 -3.46 18.55 15.95
N ASN A 487 -2.64 17.77 16.66
CA ASN A 487 -1.31 17.36 16.19
C ASN A 487 -1.36 16.44 14.97
N THR A 488 -2.41 15.63 14.84
CA THR A 488 -2.58 14.65 13.74
C THR A 488 -3.46 15.20 12.61
N SER A 489 -4.01 16.40 12.74
CA SER A 489 -4.99 17.00 11.83
C SER A 489 -4.49 17.03 10.37
N THR A 490 -3.24 17.45 10.15
CA THR A 490 -2.62 17.54 8.82
C THR A 490 -2.45 16.18 8.15
N THR A 491 -2.13 15.14 8.93
CA THR A 491 -2.04 13.75 8.47
C THR A 491 -3.42 13.22 8.11
N ILE A 492 -4.41 13.43 9.00
CA ILE A 492 -5.81 13.04 8.76
C ILE A 492 -6.34 13.71 7.48
N GLU A 493 -6.12 15.02 7.34
CA GLU A 493 -6.52 15.80 6.18
C GLU A 493 -5.89 15.24 4.90
N SER A 494 -4.58 15.02 4.89
CA SER A 494 -3.86 14.52 3.71
C SER A 494 -4.35 13.13 3.28
N LEU A 495 -4.61 12.24 4.25
CA LEU A 495 -5.19 10.92 3.98
C LEU A 495 -6.63 11.04 3.45
N LEU A 496 -7.46 11.89 4.05
CA LEU A 496 -8.85 12.05 3.61
C LEU A 496 -8.95 12.70 2.23
N ILE A 497 -8.10 13.69 1.92
CA ILE A 497 -7.95 14.26 0.57
C ILE A 497 -7.56 13.16 -0.40
N GLY A 498 -6.59 12.30 -0.06
CA GLY A 498 -6.20 11.15 -0.88
C GLY A 498 -7.38 10.23 -1.17
N ARG A 499 -8.19 9.92 -0.15
CA ARG A 499 -9.42 9.13 -0.31
C ARG A 499 -10.40 9.82 -1.25
N GLY A 500 -10.71 11.10 -1.02
CA GLY A 500 -11.65 11.88 -1.81
C GLY A 500 -11.22 12.01 -3.28
N TYR A 501 -9.93 12.23 -3.54
CA TYR A 501 -9.40 12.33 -4.90
C TYR A 501 -9.44 10.99 -5.63
N ALA A 502 -9.18 9.89 -4.93
CA ALA A 502 -9.21 8.55 -5.49
C ALA A 502 -10.61 8.15 -5.99
N VAL A 503 -11.68 8.73 -5.43
CA VAL A 503 -13.06 8.37 -5.75
C VAL A 503 -13.76 9.39 -6.65
N SER A 504 -13.61 10.69 -6.40
CA SER A 504 -14.41 11.77 -7.02
C SER A 504 -13.64 12.66 -7.99
N VAL A 505 -12.33 12.87 -7.76
CA VAL A 505 -11.54 13.84 -8.56
C VAL A 505 -10.80 13.16 -9.71
N ASP A 506 -9.67 12.51 -9.40
CA ASP A 506 -8.83 11.77 -10.35
C ASP A 506 -7.89 10.82 -9.56
N PRO A 507 -8.02 9.49 -9.74
CA PRO A 507 -7.17 8.51 -9.07
C PRO A 507 -5.70 8.56 -9.52
N ALA A 508 -5.36 9.18 -10.64
CA ALA A 508 -3.96 9.31 -11.08
C ALA A 508 -3.17 10.32 -10.22
N LEU A 509 -3.87 11.18 -9.47
CA LEU A 509 -3.25 12.20 -8.61
C LEU A 509 -2.89 11.70 -7.22
N VAL A 510 -3.26 10.46 -6.87
CA VAL A 510 -3.14 9.90 -5.51
C VAL A 510 -2.11 8.79 -5.49
N SER A 511 -1.13 8.92 -4.59
CA SER A 511 -0.14 7.88 -4.33
C SER A 511 -0.63 6.88 -3.28
N ILE A 512 -0.31 5.60 -3.49
CA ILE A 512 -0.49 4.51 -2.55
C ILE A 512 0.80 3.70 -2.45
N THR A 513 1.00 3.05 -1.31
CA THR A 513 2.06 2.06 -1.13
C THR A 513 1.41 0.69 -1.23
N VAL A 514 1.93 -0.17 -2.11
CA VAL A 514 1.45 -1.54 -2.29
C VAL A 514 2.53 -2.52 -1.85
N ASP A 515 2.17 -3.46 -0.99
CA ASP A 515 3.00 -4.57 -0.58
C ASP A 515 2.94 -5.68 -1.65
N LYS A 516 4.00 -5.80 -2.44
CA LYS A 516 4.14 -6.85 -3.46
C LYS A 516 4.90 -8.02 -2.88
N LEU A 517 4.36 -9.23 -3.06
CA LEU A 517 5.05 -10.46 -2.68
C LEU A 517 6.15 -10.75 -3.71
N VAL A 518 7.41 -10.63 -3.29
CA VAL A 518 8.60 -10.85 -4.13
C VAL A 518 9.33 -12.07 -3.64
N VAL A 519 9.88 -12.86 -4.57
CA VAL A 519 10.71 -14.03 -4.25
C VAL A 519 11.94 -13.56 -3.48
N ALA A 520 12.31 -14.26 -2.41
CA ALA A 520 13.51 -13.95 -1.66
C ALA A 520 14.36 -15.20 -1.42
N MET A 521 15.65 -14.98 -1.16
CA MET A 521 16.58 -16.01 -0.73
C MET A 521 17.19 -15.65 0.63
N SER A 522 17.56 -16.67 1.41
CA SER A 522 18.25 -16.48 2.69
C SER A 522 19.75 -16.37 2.51
N SER A 523 20.41 -15.73 3.49
CA SER A 523 21.88 -15.64 3.53
C SER A 523 22.55 -17.02 3.58
N LEU A 524 21.93 -17.99 4.26
CA LEU A 524 22.37 -19.38 4.26
C LEU A 524 22.30 -20.02 2.87
N GLN A 525 21.18 -19.87 2.16
CA GLN A 525 21.04 -20.40 0.79
C GLN A 525 22.08 -19.80 -0.15
N LEU A 526 22.37 -18.50 -0.02
CA LEU A 526 23.40 -17.83 -0.80
C LEU A 526 24.79 -18.39 -0.45
N LEU A 527 25.12 -18.50 0.84
CA LEU A 527 26.41 -19.02 1.30
C LEU A 527 26.64 -20.46 0.80
N LEU A 528 25.64 -21.32 0.92
CA LEU A 528 25.70 -22.71 0.46
C LEU A 528 25.90 -22.79 -1.06
N SER A 529 25.20 -21.95 -1.82
CA SER A 529 25.36 -21.87 -3.28
C SER A 529 26.78 -21.43 -3.68
N ILE A 530 27.34 -20.44 -2.99
CA ILE A 530 28.72 -19.96 -3.21
C ILE A 530 29.72 -21.04 -2.78
N LEU A 531 29.49 -21.70 -1.65
CA LEU A 531 30.35 -22.78 -1.15
C LEU A 531 30.46 -23.92 -2.16
N ALA A 532 29.34 -24.34 -2.76
CA ALA A 532 29.33 -25.36 -3.82
C ALA A 532 30.20 -24.94 -5.02
N ALA A 533 30.13 -23.67 -5.43
CA ALA A 533 30.95 -23.14 -6.50
C ALA A 533 32.45 -23.13 -6.15
N VAL A 534 32.80 -22.66 -4.94
CA VAL A 534 34.19 -22.65 -4.45
C VAL A 534 34.75 -24.08 -4.37
N LEU A 535 34.00 -25.01 -3.81
CA LEU A 535 34.41 -26.41 -3.69
C LEU A 535 34.58 -27.08 -5.06
N GLY A 536 33.64 -26.88 -5.98
CA GLY A 536 33.71 -27.43 -7.33
C GLY A 536 34.93 -26.92 -8.11
N LEU A 537 35.15 -25.60 -8.11
CA LEU A 537 36.28 -24.98 -8.78
C LEU A 537 37.62 -25.37 -8.14
N ALA A 538 37.69 -25.41 -6.81
CA ALA A 538 38.89 -25.84 -6.10
C ALA A 538 39.22 -27.30 -6.43
N ALA A 539 38.26 -28.23 -6.32
CA ALA A 539 38.49 -29.64 -6.63
C ALA A 539 38.91 -29.87 -8.09
N TRP A 540 38.34 -29.11 -9.02
CA TRP A 540 38.77 -29.12 -10.42
C TRP A 540 40.22 -28.64 -10.57
N GLY A 541 40.57 -27.50 -9.97
CA GLY A 541 41.92 -26.94 -9.99
C GLY A 541 42.96 -27.85 -9.35
N PHE A 542 42.65 -28.44 -8.20
CA PHE A 542 43.52 -29.40 -7.51
C PHE A 542 43.78 -30.65 -8.36
N LEU A 543 42.73 -31.22 -8.98
CA LEU A 543 42.91 -32.40 -9.84
C LEU A 543 43.73 -32.08 -11.09
N ALA A 544 43.52 -30.90 -11.68
CA ALA A 544 44.25 -30.47 -12.88
C ALA A 544 45.76 -30.24 -12.63
N THR A 545 46.14 -29.84 -11.41
CA THR A 545 47.53 -29.46 -11.09
C THR A 545 48.33 -30.57 -10.38
N TRP A 546 47.70 -31.41 -9.56
CA TRP A 546 48.40 -32.34 -8.66
C TRP A 546 48.28 -33.81 -9.06
N VAL A 547 47.52 -34.16 -10.09
CA VAL A 547 47.26 -35.55 -10.48
C VAL A 547 47.68 -35.80 -11.93
N PRO A 548 48.27 -36.98 -12.25
CA PRO A 548 48.61 -37.34 -13.62
C PRO A 548 47.41 -37.25 -14.57
N ALA A 549 47.70 -36.88 -15.81
CA ALA A 549 46.71 -36.58 -16.85
C ALA A 549 45.62 -37.67 -17.10
N PRO A 550 45.86 -38.97 -16.91
CA PRO A 550 44.82 -39.99 -17.08
C PRO A 550 43.63 -39.88 -16.11
N TRP A 551 43.83 -39.23 -14.96
CA TRP A 551 42.82 -39.08 -13.91
C TRP A 551 42.15 -37.71 -13.92
N SER A 552 42.84 -36.69 -14.45
CA SER A 552 42.32 -35.32 -14.51
C SER A 552 41.41 -35.08 -15.72
N ASN A 553 41.57 -35.88 -16.78
CA ASN A 553 40.80 -35.83 -18.02
C ASN A 553 39.80 -36.98 -18.15
N THR A 554 38.95 -36.97 -19.18
CA THR A 554 37.94 -38.01 -19.43
C THR A 554 38.54 -39.36 -19.82
N PHE A 555 37.80 -40.46 -19.61
CA PHE A 555 38.21 -41.78 -20.08
C PHE A 555 38.48 -41.82 -21.60
N LEU A 556 37.59 -41.20 -22.39
CA LEU A 556 37.74 -41.10 -23.84
C LEU A 556 39.05 -40.40 -24.23
N SER A 557 39.40 -39.28 -23.59
CA SER A 557 40.68 -38.60 -23.83
C SER A 557 41.89 -39.46 -23.46
N SER A 558 41.80 -40.21 -22.36
CA SER A 558 42.88 -41.09 -21.91
C SER A 558 43.07 -42.27 -22.86
N LEU A 559 41.97 -42.82 -23.39
CA LEU A 559 41.98 -43.90 -24.36
C LEU A 559 42.55 -43.44 -25.71
N LEU A 560 42.09 -42.29 -26.22
CA LEU A 560 42.62 -41.70 -27.46
C LEU A 560 44.09 -41.35 -27.36
N HIS A 561 44.54 -40.87 -26.19
CA HIS A 561 45.96 -40.64 -25.95
C HIS A 561 46.76 -41.93 -26.09
N SER A 562 46.33 -43.01 -25.44
CA SER A 562 47.03 -44.31 -25.51
C SER A 562 47.17 -44.84 -26.94
N LEU A 563 46.17 -44.60 -27.80
CA LEU A 563 46.22 -44.94 -29.23
C LEU A 563 47.15 -44.01 -30.02
N SER A 564 47.20 -42.70 -29.68
CA SER A 564 48.06 -41.73 -30.35
C SER A 564 49.55 -41.84 -29.96
N GLU A 565 49.84 -42.27 -28.73
CA GLU A 565 51.20 -42.50 -28.21
C GLU A 565 51.84 -43.70 -28.94
N GLN A 566 51.03 -44.70 -29.27
CA GLN A 566 51.40 -45.82 -30.15
C GLN A 566 51.79 -45.35 -31.57
N ARG A 567 51.36 -44.14 -31.97
CA ARG A 567 51.64 -43.49 -33.26
C ARG A 567 52.78 -42.46 -33.20
N GLY A 568 53.47 -42.33 -32.05
CA GLY A 568 54.65 -41.47 -31.88
C GLY A 568 54.37 -40.01 -31.49
N SER A 569 53.14 -39.65 -31.10
CA SER A 569 52.82 -38.30 -30.60
C SER A 569 52.87 -38.25 -29.07
N THR A 570 53.65 -37.32 -28.51
CA THR A 570 53.89 -37.16 -27.05
C THR A 570 53.07 -36.03 -26.41
N SER A 571 51.91 -35.70 -26.98
CA SER A 571 51.02 -34.66 -26.45
C SER A 571 50.25 -35.16 -25.23
N LYS A 572 50.35 -34.50 -24.06
CA LYS A 572 49.58 -34.84 -22.85
C LYS A 572 48.06 -35.00 -23.13
N PRO A 573 47.36 -35.94 -22.46
CA PRO A 573 45.91 -36.07 -22.58
C PRO A 573 45.21 -34.76 -22.18
N GLY A 574 44.20 -34.35 -22.96
CA GLY A 574 43.36 -33.18 -22.70
C GLY A 574 41.92 -33.43 -23.15
N TYR A 575 40.98 -32.55 -22.77
CA TYR A 575 39.58 -32.64 -23.20
C TYR A 575 39.47 -32.64 -24.73
N VAL A 576 38.69 -33.57 -25.26
CA VAL A 576 38.57 -33.80 -26.70
C VAL A 576 37.56 -32.83 -27.30
N VAL A 577 38.05 -31.85 -28.07
CA VAL A 577 37.21 -30.82 -28.72
C VAL A 577 36.48 -31.38 -29.95
N LYS A 578 37.07 -32.38 -30.62
CA LYS A 578 36.47 -33.08 -31.78
C LYS A 578 36.54 -34.59 -31.53
N PRO A 579 35.47 -35.23 -31.01
CA PRO A 579 35.50 -36.66 -30.73
C PRO A 579 35.56 -37.48 -32.03
N PRO A 580 36.37 -38.54 -32.09
CA PRO A 580 36.40 -39.43 -33.24
C PRO A 580 35.17 -40.36 -33.25
N ASN A 581 34.79 -40.83 -34.43
CA ASN A 581 33.73 -41.82 -34.59
C ASN A 581 34.21 -43.17 -34.05
N ILE A 582 33.41 -43.76 -33.14
CA ILE A 582 33.61 -45.11 -32.61
C ILE A 582 32.67 -46.03 -33.39
N GLU A 583 33.24 -46.95 -34.15
CA GLU A 583 32.48 -47.87 -34.98
C GLU A 583 32.60 -49.30 -34.44
N TRP A 584 31.49 -50.03 -34.51
CA TRP A 584 31.45 -51.46 -34.20
C TRP A 584 31.81 -52.24 -35.46
N SER A 585 32.96 -52.92 -35.46
CA SER A 585 33.33 -53.82 -36.54
C SER A 585 33.19 -55.27 -36.10
N THR A 586 32.65 -56.12 -36.98
CA THR A 586 32.53 -57.57 -36.76
C THR A 586 33.76 -58.24 -37.33
N GLY A 587 34.67 -58.70 -36.46
CA GLY A 587 35.74 -59.63 -36.83
C GLY A 587 35.21 -61.06 -36.93
N ALA A 588 35.97 -61.95 -37.59
CA ALA A 588 35.54 -63.31 -37.92
C ALA A 588 35.09 -64.18 -36.72
N GLU A 589 35.50 -63.85 -35.49
CA GLU A 589 35.04 -64.55 -34.27
C GLU A 589 34.58 -63.65 -33.11
N ARG A 590 34.81 -62.32 -33.17
CA ARG A 590 34.38 -61.38 -32.12
C ARG A 590 34.07 -59.99 -32.68
N THR A 591 33.10 -59.31 -32.09
CA THR A 591 32.86 -57.88 -32.29
C THR A 591 33.99 -57.08 -31.65
N ILE A 592 34.61 -56.18 -32.42
CA ILE A 592 35.73 -55.35 -32.00
C ILE A 592 35.29 -53.88 -32.07
N ILE A 593 35.63 -53.12 -31.03
CA ILE A 593 35.42 -51.68 -31.02
C ILE A 593 36.58 -51.04 -31.77
N THR A 594 36.29 -50.33 -32.86
CA THR A 594 37.27 -49.59 -33.64
C THR A 594 37.15 -48.09 -33.41
N VAL A 595 38.28 -47.42 -33.21
CA VAL A 595 38.35 -45.97 -33.03
C VAL A 595 39.23 -45.41 -34.13
N SER A 596 38.65 -44.59 -35.02
CA SER A 596 39.37 -44.05 -36.19
C SER A 596 40.05 -45.13 -37.06
N GLY A 597 39.43 -46.30 -37.17
CA GLY A 597 39.93 -47.43 -37.97
C GLY A 597 40.84 -48.42 -37.23
N ASP A 598 41.27 -48.13 -36.01
CA ASP A 598 42.14 -49.00 -35.22
C ASP A 598 41.34 -49.82 -34.18
N ALA A 599 41.62 -51.13 -34.11
CA ALA A 599 40.95 -52.08 -33.22
C ALA A 599 41.47 -52.01 -31.77
N ILE A 600 40.57 -51.85 -30.80
CA ILE A 600 40.90 -51.97 -29.38
C ILE A 600 40.76 -53.43 -28.96
N VAL A 601 41.88 -54.09 -28.69
CA VAL A 601 41.89 -55.47 -28.18
C VAL A 601 42.07 -55.44 -26.66
N LEU A 602 41.06 -55.90 -25.93
CA LEU A 602 41.16 -56.14 -24.49
C LEU A 602 42.08 -57.35 -24.26
N GLN A 603 43.26 -57.12 -23.68
CA GLN A 603 44.17 -58.20 -23.32
C GLN A 603 43.62 -58.93 -22.08
N GLY A 604 42.90 -60.02 -22.33
CA GLY A 604 42.43 -60.95 -21.31
C GLY A 604 42.81 -62.38 -21.65
N SER A 605 43.78 -62.91 -20.90
CA SER A 605 44.03 -64.35 -20.67
C SER A 605 43.95 -65.29 -21.88
N GLU A 606 45.01 -65.28 -22.70
CA GLU A 606 45.79 -66.43 -23.17
C GLU A 606 46.73 -65.95 -24.28
N MET A 607 48.05 -66.14 -24.10
CA MET A 607 49.02 -65.85 -25.15
C MET A 607 48.88 -66.90 -26.25
N VAL A 608 48.47 -66.49 -27.45
CA VAL A 608 48.75 -67.24 -28.67
C VAL A 608 49.80 -66.48 -29.45
N ARG A 609 51.01 -67.07 -29.54
CA ARG A 609 52.06 -66.68 -30.48
C ARG A 609 51.50 -66.81 -31.89
N LEU A 610 51.55 -65.72 -32.67
CA LEU A 610 51.49 -65.80 -34.12
C LEU A 610 52.92 -65.65 -34.65
N ASP A 611 53.44 -66.74 -35.22
CA ASP A 611 54.69 -66.76 -35.96
C ASP A 611 54.65 -65.76 -37.12
N PRO A 612 55.76 -65.05 -37.40
CA PRO A 612 55.84 -64.16 -38.55
C PRO A 612 56.23 -64.96 -39.79
N GLY A 613 55.27 -65.22 -40.68
CA GLY A 613 55.62 -65.71 -42.01
C GLY A 613 54.48 -66.23 -42.86
N LYS A 614 53.92 -65.36 -43.71
CA LYS A 614 54.03 -65.44 -45.19
C LYS A 614 52.97 -64.60 -45.91
N GLY A 615 53.44 -63.90 -46.94
CA GLY A 615 52.68 -63.43 -48.11
C GLY A 615 52.27 -61.96 -48.03
N GLY A 616 52.62 -61.06 -48.95
CA GLY A 616 53.33 -61.18 -50.21
C GLY A 616 53.07 -59.91 -51.04
N ARG A 617 54.15 -59.26 -51.48
CA ARG A 617 54.27 -58.33 -52.62
C ARG A 617 55.70 -58.54 -53.09
N GLY A 618 56.05 -58.79 -54.34
CA GLY A 618 55.41 -58.61 -55.62
C GLY A 618 56.56 -58.33 -56.59
N SER A 619 56.87 -59.30 -57.45
CA SER A 619 57.54 -59.21 -58.76
C SER A 619 58.35 -57.94 -59.09
N GLN A 620 59.67 -58.11 -59.23
CA GLN A 620 60.45 -57.48 -60.30
C GLN A 620 61.46 -58.52 -60.84
N ASP A 621 61.20 -58.96 -62.07
CA ASP A 621 62.15 -59.68 -62.92
C ASP A 621 63.12 -58.65 -63.54
N GLU A 622 64.42 -58.88 -63.38
CA GLU A 622 65.42 -58.49 -64.38
C GLU A 622 66.49 -59.59 -64.44
N ARG A 623 66.60 -60.19 -65.62
CA ARG A 623 67.57 -61.25 -65.95
C ARG A 623 68.87 -60.64 -66.45
N SER A 624 69.91 -61.45 -66.22
CA SER A 624 71.11 -61.72 -67.03
C SER A 624 72.33 -60.80 -66.94
N HIS A 625 73.42 -61.43 -66.43
CA HIS A 625 74.81 -61.46 -66.90
C HIS A 625 75.55 -60.11 -67.07
N GLU A 626 76.80 -59.93 -66.66
CA GLU A 626 77.97 -60.82 -66.65
C GLU A 626 79.11 -60.09 -65.91
N GLN A 627 80.03 -60.80 -65.26
CA GLN A 627 81.31 -60.21 -64.87
C GLN A 627 82.45 -61.17 -65.24
N ASN A 628 83.34 -60.64 -66.08
CA ASN A 628 84.77 -60.90 -66.23
C ASN A 628 85.32 -62.06 -67.08
N SER A 629 86.08 -61.60 -68.09
CA SER A 629 87.51 -61.85 -68.37
C SER A 629 87.96 -63.13 -69.09
N ASP A 630 88.55 -62.87 -70.27
CA ASP A 630 89.85 -63.32 -70.80
C ASP A 630 90.19 -64.81 -70.97
N GLU A 631 90.75 -65.06 -72.17
CA GLU A 631 91.56 -66.21 -72.64
C GLU A 631 90.95 -67.61 -72.76
#